data_AF-A0A2D4ULK6-F1
#
_entry.id   AF-A0A2D4ULK6-F1
#
_cell.length_a   1.000
_cell.length_b   1.000
_cell.length_c   1.000
_cell.angle_alpha   90.00
_cell.angle_beta   90.00
_cell.angle_gamma   90.00
#
_symmetry.space_group_name_H-M   'P 1'
#
loop_
_entity.id
_entity.type
_entity.pdbx_description
1 polymer ?
#
loop_
_entity_poly.entity_id
_entity_poly.type
_entity_poly.pdbx_seq_one_letter_code
_entity_poly.pdbx_strand_id
1 'polypeptide(L)'
;MRSGIIAKKVGMTRLFMDDGKQVPVTVLQLDGLQVVAQRTAEKDGYTAVQLGSGMAKAKRTSAAMRGHFASAKVAPKRKIAEFRVSEDALIDVGEEISAEHFLEGQKVDISGTSIGKGFAGGMKRHNFK
;
A
#
# COMPACT_ATOMS: atom_id res chain seq x y z
N MET A 1 -13.24 10.40 2.67
CA MET A 1 -11.83 9.95 2.79
C MET A 1 -11.57 8.95 1.67
N ARG A 2 -10.55 9.19 0.84
CA ARG A 2 -10.24 8.36 -0.35
C ARG A 2 -9.38 7.15 0.02
N SER A 3 -9.45 6.09 -0.79
CA SER A 3 -8.55 4.94 -0.66
C SER A 3 -7.08 5.34 -0.85
N GLY A 4 -6.18 4.68 -0.13
CA GLY A 4 -4.74 4.79 -0.32
C GLY A 4 -4.23 3.83 -1.40
N ILE A 5 -2.91 3.60 -1.42
CA ILE A 5 -2.28 2.62 -2.30
C ILE A 5 -1.25 1.78 -1.53
N ILE A 6 -0.97 0.58 -2.03
CA ILE A 6 0.16 -0.22 -1.56
C ILE A 6 1.27 -0.10 -2.60
N ALA A 7 2.40 0.48 -2.18
CA ALA A 7 3.57 0.60 -3.04
C ALA A 7 4.79 -0.07 -2.41
N LYS A 8 5.73 -0.47 -3.27
CA LYS A 8 7.02 -1.01 -2.90
C LYS A 8 8.08 0.09 -3.03
N LYS A 9 8.79 0.38 -1.93
CA LYS A 9 9.98 1.23 -1.99
C LYS A 9 11.07 0.54 -2.80
N VAL A 10 11.43 1.12 -3.95
CA VAL A 10 12.46 0.58 -4.86
C VAL A 10 13.84 1.14 -4.49
N GLY A 11 13.90 2.43 -4.21
CA GLY A 11 15.17 3.11 -3.97
C GLY A 11 15.00 4.60 -3.79
N MET A 12 16.13 5.30 -3.79
CA MET A 12 16.19 6.75 -3.67
C MET A 12 17.08 7.29 -4.79
N THR A 13 16.71 8.44 -5.34
CA THR A 13 17.48 9.17 -6.34
C THR A 13 17.36 10.67 -6.07
N ARG A 14 17.85 11.50 -6.98
CA ARG A 14 17.74 12.95 -6.93
C ARG A 14 17.17 13.48 -8.24
N LEU A 15 16.32 14.48 -8.15
CA LEU A 15 15.86 15.28 -9.29
C LEU A 15 16.60 16.62 -9.26
N PHE A 16 16.99 17.09 -10.45
CA PHE A 16 17.50 18.43 -10.65
C PHE A 16 16.37 19.27 -11.24
N MET A 17 16.01 20.33 -10.53
CA MET A 17 14.99 21.28 -10.96
C MET A 17 15.61 22.32 -11.88
N ASP A 18 14.78 22.98 -12.68
CA ASP A 18 15.23 24.01 -13.64
C ASP A 18 15.89 25.22 -12.95
N ASP A 19 15.56 25.47 -11.67
CA ASP A 19 16.18 26.50 -10.83
C ASP A 19 17.53 26.08 -10.21
N GLY A 20 18.06 24.92 -10.61
CA GLY A 20 19.32 24.36 -10.12
C GLY A 20 19.23 23.63 -8.78
N LYS A 21 18.04 23.56 -8.15
CA LYS A 21 17.89 22.83 -6.89
C LYS A 21 17.99 21.32 -7.09
N GLN A 22 18.68 20.66 -6.16
CA GLN A 22 18.73 19.20 -6.07
C GLN A 22 17.72 18.71 -5.01
N VAL A 23 16.71 17.95 -5.43
CA VAL A 23 15.68 17.41 -4.54
C VAL A 23 15.85 15.89 -4.39
N PRO A 24 16.10 15.37 -3.17
CA PRO A 24 16.14 13.93 -2.95
C PRO A 24 14.72 13.34 -3.03
N VAL A 25 14.58 12.24 -3.76
CA VAL A 25 13.29 11.58 -3.98
C VAL A 25 13.37 10.08 -3.69
N THR A 26 12.25 9.51 -3.28
CA THR A 26 12.09 8.06 -3.10
C THR A 26 11.20 7.52 -4.22
N VAL A 27 11.65 6.46 -4.89
CA VAL A 27 10.87 5.79 -5.92
C VAL A 27 9.99 4.72 -5.28
N LEU A 28 8.67 4.87 -5.45
CA LEU A 28 7.66 3.94 -5.00
C LEU A 28 7.01 3.27 -6.22
N GLN A 29 7.12 1.95 -6.33
CA GLN A 29 6.55 1.18 -7.43
C GLN A 29 5.20 0.59 -7.03
N LEU A 30 4.20 0.77 -7.87
CA LEU A 30 2.96 0.01 -7.83
C LEU A 30 3.15 -1.27 -8.65
N ASP A 31 2.75 -2.41 -8.09
CA ASP A 31 2.89 -3.71 -8.72
C ASP A 31 1.53 -4.42 -8.62
N GLY A 32 0.78 -4.43 -9.72
CA GLY A 32 -0.54 -5.04 -9.85
C GLY A 32 -1.48 -4.74 -8.68
N LEU A 33 -1.68 -3.45 -8.38
CA LEU A 33 -2.48 -2.98 -7.25
C LEU A 33 -3.97 -3.06 -7.60
N GLN A 34 -4.70 -3.97 -6.98
CA GLN A 34 -6.11 -4.20 -7.29
C GLN A 34 -6.97 -4.27 -6.02
N VAL A 35 -8.24 -3.91 -6.15
CA VAL A 35 -9.23 -4.06 -5.09
C VAL A 35 -9.61 -5.54 -4.98
N VAL A 36 -9.45 -6.09 -3.78
CA VAL A 36 -9.74 -7.51 -3.48
C VAL A 36 -11.07 -7.66 -2.77
N ALA A 37 -11.44 -6.72 -1.91
CA ALA A 37 -12.71 -6.75 -1.20
C ALA A 37 -13.11 -5.35 -0.72
N GLN A 38 -14.39 -5.19 -0.41
CA GLN A 38 -14.93 -4.02 0.28
C GLN A 38 -15.39 -4.43 1.68
N ARG A 39 -15.26 -3.51 2.63
CA ARG A 39 -15.88 -3.57 3.97
C ARG A 39 -16.98 -2.55 4.01
N THR A 40 -18.11 -2.95 4.57
CA THR A 40 -19.31 -2.10 4.65
C THR A 40 -19.76 -1.97 6.10
N ALA A 41 -20.35 -0.83 6.45
CA ALA A 41 -20.81 -0.57 7.82
C ALA A 41 -21.78 -1.65 8.32
N GLU A 42 -22.67 -2.14 7.46
CA GLU A 42 -23.67 -3.16 7.82
C GLU A 42 -23.07 -4.54 8.11
N LYS A 43 -22.08 -4.98 7.30
CA LYS A 43 -21.51 -6.34 7.43
C LYS A 43 -20.30 -6.39 8.35
N ASP A 44 -19.49 -5.34 8.37
CA ASP A 44 -18.17 -5.33 9.01
C ASP A 44 -18.08 -4.31 10.15
N GLY A 45 -19.06 -3.41 10.31
CA GLY A 45 -19.06 -2.34 11.32
C GLY A 45 -18.21 -1.12 10.96
N TYR A 46 -17.65 -1.08 9.74
CA TYR A 46 -16.89 0.06 9.21
C TYR A 46 -16.78 -0.01 7.68
N THR A 47 -16.45 1.14 7.07
CA THR A 47 -16.28 1.25 5.61
C THR A 47 -14.80 1.31 5.23
N ALA A 48 -14.37 0.38 4.39
CA ALA A 48 -12.98 0.30 3.92
C ALA A 48 -12.86 -0.42 2.58
N VAL A 49 -11.79 -0.11 1.85
CA VAL A 49 -11.37 -0.84 0.65
C VAL A 49 -10.16 -1.70 1.01
N GLN A 50 -10.24 -3.00 0.70
CA GLN A 50 -9.13 -3.92 0.82
C GLN A 50 -8.38 -4.00 -0.50
N LEU A 51 -7.12 -3.59 -0.49
CA LEU A 51 -6.25 -3.61 -1.66
C LEU A 51 -5.24 -4.75 -1.57
N GLY A 52 -4.91 -5.32 -2.72
CA GLY A 52 -3.88 -6.33 -2.89
C GLY A 52 -2.81 -5.89 -3.89
N SER A 53 -1.55 -6.09 -3.55
CA SER A 53 -0.39 -5.73 -4.39
C SER A 53 0.60 -6.89 -4.53
N GLY A 54 1.25 -6.92 -5.69
CA GLY A 54 2.26 -7.88 -6.10
C GLY A 54 1.67 -9.25 -6.42
N MET A 55 2.41 -10.05 -7.17
CA MET A 55 1.99 -11.40 -7.55
C MET A 55 2.46 -12.45 -6.53
N ALA A 56 1.56 -13.36 -6.13
CA ALA A 56 1.88 -14.57 -5.40
C ALA A 56 1.54 -15.81 -6.23
N LYS A 57 2.42 -16.82 -6.21
CA LYS A 57 2.13 -18.11 -6.87
C LYS A 57 1.03 -18.83 -6.11
N ALA A 58 0.01 -19.33 -6.81
CA ALA A 58 -1.11 -20.05 -6.19
C ALA A 58 -0.66 -21.21 -5.27
N LYS A 59 0.42 -21.94 -5.62
CA LYS A 59 0.96 -23.01 -4.77
C LYS A 59 1.51 -22.55 -3.41
N ARG A 60 1.86 -21.27 -3.30
CA ARG A 60 2.36 -20.63 -2.06
C ARG A 60 1.27 -19.88 -1.30
N THR A 61 0.04 -19.87 -1.83
CA THR A 61 -1.11 -19.21 -1.21
C THR A 61 -1.95 -20.26 -0.49
N SER A 62 -2.32 -19.98 0.77
CA SER A 62 -3.18 -20.87 1.56
C SER A 62 -4.53 -21.09 0.87
N ALA A 63 -5.19 -22.22 1.16
CA ALA A 63 -6.48 -22.54 0.55
C ALA A 63 -7.55 -21.48 0.83
N ALA A 64 -7.63 -20.97 2.06
CA ALA A 64 -8.55 -19.91 2.45
C ALA A 64 -8.32 -18.62 1.63
N MET A 65 -7.06 -18.19 1.51
CA MET A 65 -6.73 -16.99 0.74
C MET A 65 -6.97 -17.19 -0.76
N ARG A 66 -6.75 -18.39 -1.30
CA ARG A 66 -7.12 -18.70 -2.69
C ARG A 66 -8.62 -18.53 -2.94
N GLY A 67 -9.46 -19.01 -2.02
CA GLY A 67 -10.91 -18.79 -2.08
C GLY A 67 -11.27 -17.30 -2.04
N HIS A 68 -10.63 -16.54 -1.16
CA HIS A 68 -10.81 -15.09 -1.03
C HIS A 68 -10.44 -14.31 -2.30
N PHE A 69 -9.34 -14.67 -2.96
CA PHE A 69 -8.99 -14.05 -4.24
C PHE A 69 -9.87 -14.52 -5.40
N ALA A 70 -10.33 -15.79 -5.37
CA ALA A 70 -11.20 -16.34 -6.39
C ALA A 70 -12.60 -15.72 -6.38
N SER A 71 -13.17 -15.42 -5.21
CA SER A 71 -14.46 -14.71 -5.11
C SER A 71 -14.38 -13.30 -5.72
N ALA A 72 -13.23 -12.65 -5.58
CA ALA A 72 -12.92 -11.37 -6.21
C ALA A 72 -12.54 -11.46 -7.69
N LYS A 73 -12.36 -12.68 -8.24
CA LYS A 73 -11.82 -12.93 -9.60
C LYS A 73 -10.44 -12.29 -9.84
N VAL A 74 -9.64 -12.16 -8.79
CA VAL A 74 -8.32 -11.53 -8.82
C VAL A 74 -7.23 -12.59 -8.65
N ALA A 75 -6.08 -12.41 -9.29
CA ALA A 75 -4.93 -13.29 -9.10
C ALA A 75 -4.38 -13.17 -7.66
N PRO A 76 -3.84 -14.25 -7.05
CA PRO A 76 -3.32 -14.18 -5.68
C PRO A 76 -2.29 -13.07 -5.49
N LYS A 77 -2.54 -12.21 -4.49
CA LYS A 77 -1.70 -11.05 -4.20
C LYS A 77 -0.68 -11.34 -3.09
N ARG A 78 0.48 -10.69 -3.15
CA ARG A 78 1.57 -10.90 -2.17
C ARG A 78 1.32 -10.15 -0.86
N LYS A 79 0.76 -8.96 -0.93
CA LYS A 79 0.45 -8.13 0.24
C LYS A 79 -0.98 -7.64 0.13
N ILE A 80 -1.68 -7.62 1.26
CA ILE A 80 -3.02 -7.08 1.40
C ILE A 80 -2.99 -6.02 2.50
N ALA A 81 -3.73 -4.94 2.31
CA ALA A 81 -3.97 -3.95 3.35
C ALA A 81 -5.35 -3.31 3.15
N GLU A 82 -5.93 -2.81 4.23
CA GLU A 82 -7.22 -2.12 4.20
C GLU A 82 -7.00 -0.63 4.41
N PHE A 83 -7.74 0.17 3.65
CA PHE A 83 -7.78 1.61 3.76
C PHE A 83 -9.21 2.01 4.13
N ARG A 84 -9.35 2.72 5.26
CA ARG A 84 -10.65 3.28 5.65
C ARG A 84 -11.04 4.36 4.66
N VAL A 85 -12.28 4.31 4.20
CA VAL A 85 -12.82 5.25 3.23
C VAL A 85 -14.21 5.71 3.67
N SER A 86 -14.68 6.80 3.09
CA SER A 86 -16.09 7.16 3.17
C SER A 86 -16.92 6.30 2.21
N GLU A 87 -18.22 6.19 2.44
CA GLU A 87 -19.12 5.31 1.67
C GLU A 87 -19.19 5.67 0.19
N ASP A 88 -19.04 6.96 -0.14
CA ASP A 88 -18.96 7.49 -1.50
C ASP A 88 -17.64 7.19 -2.21
N ALA A 89 -16.63 6.72 -1.48
CA ALA A 89 -15.27 6.46 -1.97
C ALA A 89 -14.93 4.95 -2.03
N LEU A 90 -15.96 4.09 -2.04
CA LEU A 90 -15.81 2.67 -2.33
C LEU A 90 -15.45 2.49 -3.81
N ILE A 91 -14.50 1.59 -4.06
CA ILE A 91 -13.98 1.24 -5.39
C ILE A 91 -14.34 -0.21 -5.65
N ASP A 92 -14.79 -0.52 -6.86
CA ASP A 92 -15.32 -1.85 -7.20
C ASP A 92 -14.26 -2.95 -7.10
N VAL A 93 -14.71 -4.13 -6.67
CA VAL A 93 -13.84 -5.31 -6.55
C VAL A 93 -13.34 -5.74 -7.92
N GLY A 94 -12.02 -5.93 -8.03
CA GLY A 94 -11.33 -6.27 -9.28
C GLY A 94 -10.74 -5.07 -10.01
N GLU A 95 -11.08 -3.84 -9.62
CA GLU A 95 -10.54 -2.63 -10.23
C GLU A 95 -9.05 -2.44 -9.90
N GLU A 96 -8.30 -1.96 -10.88
CA GLU A 96 -6.86 -1.68 -10.76
C GLU A 96 -6.61 -0.20 -10.51
N ILE A 97 -5.78 0.11 -9.53
CA ILE A 97 -5.45 1.49 -9.15
C ILE A 97 -4.06 1.83 -9.66
N SER A 98 -3.97 2.86 -10.51
CA SER A 98 -2.72 3.37 -11.08
C SER A 98 -2.10 4.49 -10.22
N ALA A 99 -0.91 4.95 -10.62
CA ALA A 99 -0.26 6.09 -9.98
C ALA A 99 -0.99 7.41 -10.21
N GLU A 100 -1.84 7.50 -11.25
CA GLU A 100 -2.66 8.67 -11.59
C GLU A 100 -3.74 8.95 -10.53
N HIS A 101 -3.93 8.02 -9.60
CA HIS A 101 -4.70 8.26 -8.38
C HIS A 101 -4.18 9.46 -7.58
N PHE A 102 -2.92 9.86 -7.77
CA PHE A 102 -2.35 11.05 -7.15
C PHE A 102 -2.06 12.14 -8.18
N LEU A 103 -2.29 13.38 -7.78
CA LEU A 103 -1.93 14.55 -8.57
C LEU A 103 -0.55 15.06 -8.12
N GLU A 104 0.21 15.61 -9.06
CA GLU A 104 1.49 16.23 -8.76
C GLU A 104 1.31 17.39 -7.76
N GLY A 105 2.24 17.52 -6.82
CA GLY A 105 2.18 18.51 -5.74
C GLY A 105 1.28 18.13 -4.56
N GLN A 106 0.49 17.05 -4.66
CA GLN A 106 -0.31 16.55 -3.54
C GLN A 106 0.58 16.06 -2.40
N LYS A 107 0.29 16.49 -1.17
CA LYS A 107 0.91 15.92 0.03
C LYS A 107 0.26 14.60 0.39
N VAL A 108 1.07 13.62 0.77
CA VAL A 108 0.64 12.26 1.07
C VAL A 108 1.18 11.78 2.41
N ASP A 109 0.41 10.96 3.10
CA ASP A 109 0.83 10.25 4.30
C ASP A 109 1.39 8.88 3.92
N ILE A 110 2.53 8.51 4.52
CA ILE A 110 3.21 7.25 4.24
C ILE A 110 3.34 6.44 5.52
N SER A 111 2.89 5.19 5.48
CA SER A 111 3.10 4.20 6.54
C SER A 111 3.92 3.02 6.01
N GLY A 112 4.83 2.51 6.83
CA GLY A 112 5.68 1.39 6.47
C GLY A 112 6.46 0.86 7.66
N THR A 113 6.91 -0.38 7.56
CA THR A 113 7.77 -0.98 8.57
C THR A 113 9.19 -0.42 8.44
N SER A 114 9.71 0.16 9.52
CA SER A 114 11.08 0.66 9.55
C SER A 114 12.11 -0.48 9.52
N ILE A 115 13.35 -0.16 9.17
CA ILE A 115 14.44 -1.15 9.17
C ILE A 115 14.77 -1.54 10.62
N GLY A 116 14.48 -2.78 10.97
CA GLY A 116 14.86 -3.36 12.27
C GLY A 116 16.37 -3.31 12.50
N LYS A 117 16.78 -3.03 13.74
CA LYS A 117 18.19 -2.94 14.14
C LYS A 117 18.62 -4.07 15.09
N GLY A 118 17.78 -5.09 15.29
CA GLY A 118 17.98 -6.13 16.30
C GLY A 118 17.88 -5.61 17.73
N PHE A 119 18.52 -6.30 18.68
CA PHE A 119 18.71 -5.77 20.02
C PHE A 119 19.57 -4.50 19.97
N ALA A 120 19.08 -3.41 20.54
CA ALA A 120 19.77 -2.12 20.58
C ALA A 120 19.93 -1.66 22.03
N GLY A 121 21.18 -1.41 22.45
CA GLY A 121 21.49 -0.89 23.78
C GLY A 121 20.97 0.53 24.04
N GLY A 122 21.07 0.99 25.29
CA GLY A 122 20.49 2.26 25.75
C GLY A 122 20.93 3.50 24.95
N MET A 123 22.21 3.60 24.61
CA MET A 123 22.71 4.70 23.77
C MET A 123 22.10 4.70 22.37
N LYS A 124 22.01 3.54 21.69
CA LYS A 124 21.47 3.46 20.33
C LYS A 124 19.96 3.61 20.27
N ARG A 125 19.22 3.08 21.26
CA ARG A 125 17.75 3.09 21.28
C ARG A 125 17.17 4.39 21.83
N HIS A 126 17.85 5.01 22.78
CA HIS A 126 17.31 6.12 23.56
C HIS A 126 18.23 7.34 23.64
N ASN A 127 19.41 7.31 23.02
CA ASN A 127 20.39 8.39 23.07
C ASN A 127 20.78 8.77 24.52
N PHE A 128 20.90 7.78 25.40
CA PHE A 128 21.44 8.00 26.75
C PHE A 128 22.86 8.56 26.67
N LYS A 129 23.20 9.48 27.58
CA LYS A 129 24.50 10.13 27.70
C LYS A 129 25.37 9.38 28.71
#